data_AF-A0A923CNH0-F1
#
_entry.id   AF-A0A923CNH0-F1
#
_cell.length_a   1.000
_cell.length_b   1.000
_cell.length_c   1.000
_cell.angle_alpha   90.00
_cell.angle_beta   90.00
_cell.angle_gamma   90.00
#
_symmetry.space_group_name_H-M   'P 1'
#
loop_
_entity.id
_entity.type
_entity.pdbx_description
1 polymer ?
#
loop_
_entity_poly.entity_id
_entity_poly.type
_entity_poly.pdbx_seq_one_letter_code
_entity_poly.pdbx_strand_id
1 'polypeptide(L)'
;MAHWWPTVAARELTRTSLVDSLAHVVRCQPRAVAVAVIDSALYAGLVSESELHGILAWVPMCRRILWPMFDARSESGIESLVRVALVDAGLSCTSQVWIPGVGRVDLLVDGRVIVEVDGRRWHQGEQSRDYGRDLAALASGLGVVRVDYTHAITRADLVVGAVRQALRRPRALIEA
;
A
#
# COMPACT_ATOMS: atom_id res chain seq x y z
N MET A 1 22.21 6.21 17.36
CA MET A 1 21.36 6.30 18.57
C MET A 1 21.27 4.90 19.17
N ALA A 2 21.61 4.73 20.44
CA ALA A 2 21.59 3.42 21.10
C ALA A 2 20.14 3.05 21.46
N HIS A 3 19.60 2.01 20.84
CA HIS A 3 18.31 1.44 21.24
C HIS A 3 18.52 0.48 22.42
N TRP A 4 17.63 0.56 23.41
CA TRP A 4 17.71 -0.11 24.72
C TRP A 4 17.40 -1.62 24.69
N TRP A 5 17.38 -2.24 23.50
CA TRP A 5 17.05 -3.65 23.29
C TRP A 5 18.24 -4.42 22.71
N PRO A 6 18.39 -5.74 22.98
CA PRO A 6 19.36 -6.58 22.26
C PRO A 6 19.18 -6.48 20.73
N THR A 7 20.29 -6.25 20.03
CA THR A 7 20.38 -6.14 18.57
C THR A 7 20.55 -7.51 17.92
N VAL A 8 20.02 -7.65 16.71
CA VAL A 8 20.13 -8.82 15.83
C VAL A 8 21.55 -8.93 15.26
N ALA A 9 22.21 -7.80 15.00
CA ALA A 9 23.59 -7.74 14.53
C ALA A 9 24.59 -7.33 15.64
N ALA A 10 25.88 -7.62 15.41
CA ALA A 10 26.97 -7.15 16.26
C ALA A 10 26.94 -5.62 16.39
N ARG A 11 27.11 -5.10 17.62
CA ARG A 11 26.95 -3.68 17.92
C ARG A 11 28.08 -2.86 17.30
N GLU A 12 27.79 -2.12 16.24
CA GLU A 12 28.57 -0.94 15.87
C GLU A 12 28.07 0.26 16.71
N LEU A 13 28.93 0.85 17.52
CA LEU A 13 28.56 1.87 18.52
C LEU A 13 27.96 3.16 17.93
N THR A 14 27.98 3.32 16.60
CA THR A 14 27.57 4.55 15.89
C THR A 14 26.40 4.37 14.92
N ARG A 15 26.09 3.15 14.47
CA ARG A 15 25.03 2.85 13.48
C ARG A 15 24.22 1.62 13.88
N THR A 16 22.93 1.65 13.58
CA THR A 16 22.03 0.50 13.74
C THR A 16 21.88 -0.16 12.37
N SER A 17 21.89 -1.50 12.32
CA SER A 17 21.71 -2.22 11.06
C SER A 17 20.31 -1.95 10.47
N LEU A 18 20.16 -2.13 9.16
CA LEU A 18 18.85 -2.03 8.51
C LEU A 18 17.85 -3.02 9.15
N VAL A 19 18.27 -4.26 9.34
CA VAL A 19 17.49 -5.33 9.98
C VAL A 19 17.00 -4.93 11.37
N ASP A 20 17.88 -4.37 12.21
CA ASP A 20 17.52 -3.87 13.54
C ASP A 20 16.54 -2.70 13.47
N SER A 21 16.73 -1.80 12.50
CA SER A 21 15.87 -0.64 12.29
C SER A 21 14.45 -1.06 11.87
N LEU A 22 14.33 -1.99 10.92
CA LEU A 22 13.05 -2.54 10.48
C LEU A 22 12.37 -3.34 11.60
N ALA A 23 13.12 -4.16 12.36
CA ALA A 23 12.59 -4.84 13.53
C ALA A 23 12.05 -3.84 14.57
N HIS A 24 12.77 -2.73 14.80
CA HIS A 24 12.34 -1.68 15.69
C HIS A 24 11.04 -1.02 15.21
N VAL A 25 10.95 -0.68 13.92
CA VAL A 25 9.75 -0.11 13.31
C VAL A 25 8.52 -1.01 13.52
N VAL A 26 8.63 -2.31 13.25
CA VAL A 26 7.52 -3.27 13.44
C VAL A 26 7.07 -3.35 14.91
N ARG A 27 7.99 -3.13 15.86
CA ARG A 27 7.70 -3.17 17.30
C ARG A 27 6.99 -1.92 17.80
N CYS A 28 7.51 -0.74 17.42
CA CYS A 28 7.13 0.52 18.07
C CYS A 28 6.16 1.38 17.27
N GLN A 29 6.08 1.21 15.94
CA GLN A 29 5.23 2.06 15.12
C GLN A 29 3.76 1.60 15.11
N PRO A 30 2.84 2.53 14.82
CA PRO A 30 1.47 2.17 14.44
C PRO A 30 1.50 1.18 13.28
N ARG A 31 0.51 0.29 13.27
CA ARG A 31 0.43 -0.81 12.30
C ARG A 31 0.57 -0.36 10.84
N ALA A 32 -0.16 0.66 10.42
CA ALA A 32 -0.12 1.17 9.05
C ALA A 32 1.27 1.71 8.67
N VAL A 33 1.93 2.43 9.59
CA VAL A 33 3.29 2.95 9.40
C VAL A 33 4.30 1.82 9.30
N ALA A 34 4.20 0.81 10.16
CA ALA A 34 5.08 -0.35 10.11
C ALA A 34 4.99 -1.07 8.76
N VAL A 35 3.77 -1.28 8.24
CA VAL A 35 3.55 -1.89 6.92
C VAL A 35 4.14 -1.02 5.82
N ALA A 36 3.85 0.28 5.80
CA ALA A 36 4.37 1.18 4.78
C ALA A 36 5.91 1.19 4.69
N VAL A 37 6.59 1.15 5.84
CA VAL A 37 8.05 1.08 5.88
C VAL A 37 8.58 -0.27 5.40
N ILE A 38 7.97 -1.38 5.82
CA ILE A 38 8.40 -2.72 5.39
C ILE A 38 8.16 -2.91 3.89
N ASP A 39 6.99 -2.54 3.38
CA ASP A 39 6.67 -2.57 1.95
C ASP A 39 7.69 -1.76 1.15
N SER A 40 8.01 -0.54 1.60
CA SER A 40 9.01 0.30 0.94
C SER A 40 10.41 -0.35 0.92
N ALA A 41 10.79 -1.03 2.01
CA ALA A 41 12.06 -1.74 2.09
C ALA A 41 12.10 -2.98 1.16
N LEU A 42 10.99 -3.70 1.04
CA LEU A 42 10.83 -4.82 0.12
C LEU A 42 10.89 -4.35 -1.34
N TYR A 43 10.11 -3.32 -1.68
CA TYR A 43 10.06 -2.76 -3.04
C TYR A 43 11.42 -2.24 -3.49
N ALA A 44 12.14 -1.56 -2.59
CA ALA A 44 13.50 -1.06 -2.87
C ALA A 44 14.56 -2.18 -2.89
N GLY A 45 14.20 -3.44 -2.64
CA GLY A 45 15.14 -4.57 -2.57
C GLY A 45 16.15 -4.47 -1.43
N LEU A 46 15.86 -3.66 -0.41
CA LEU A 46 16.73 -3.48 0.76
C LEU A 46 16.65 -4.67 1.71
N VAL A 47 15.55 -5.41 1.64
CA VAL A 47 15.32 -6.66 2.36
C VAL A 47 14.54 -7.61 1.47
N SER A 48 14.88 -8.89 1.49
CA SER A 48 14.12 -9.96 0.84
C SER A 48 13.01 -10.49 1.75
N GLU A 49 12.04 -11.20 1.17
CA GLU A 49 10.97 -11.85 1.95
C GLU A 49 11.53 -12.86 2.98
N SER A 50 12.61 -13.57 2.64
CA SER A 50 13.26 -14.52 3.55
C SER A 50 13.98 -13.81 4.71
N GLU A 51 14.63 -12.68 4.46
CA GLU A 51 15.22 -11.84 5.52
C GLU A 51 14.14 -11.22 6.42
N LEU A 52 12.99 -10.85 5.85
CA LEU A 52 11.85 -10.34 6.62
C LEU A 52 11.30 -11.38 7.59
N HIS A 53 11.23 -12.66 7.21
CA HIS A 53 10.93 -13.75 8.15
C HIS A 53 11.90 -13.76 9.34
N GLY A 54 13.20 -13.59 9.06
CA GLY A 54 14.23 -13.45 10.09
C GLY A 54 13.95 -12.28 11.03
N ILE A 55 13.66 -11.09 10.48
CA ILE A 55 13.29 -9.89 11.25
C ILE A 55 12.10 -10.16 12.17
N LEU A 56 11.06 -10.82 11.67
CA LEU A 56 9.85 -11.09 12.45
C LEU A 56 10.05 -12.12 13.56
N ALA A 57 11.05 -12.99 13.48
CA ALA A 57 11.44 -13.84 14.59
C ALA A 57 11.84 -13.00 15.82
N TRP A 58 12.37 -11.79 15.61
CA TRP A 58 12.78 -10.90 16.68
C TRP A 58 11.68 -9.97 17.18
N VAL A 59 10.51 -9.90 16.55
CA VAL A 59 9.40 -9.04 17.05
C VAL A 59 8.46 -9.83 17.98
N PRO A 60 7.78 -9.17 18.94
CA PRO A 60 6.79 -9.80 19.79
C PRO A 60 5.73 -10.56 18.97
N MET A 61 5.25 -11.68 19.51
CA MET A 61 4.31 -12.56 18.79
C MET A 61 3.06 -11.82 18.29
N CYS A 62 2.54 -10.87 19.07
CA CYS A 62 1.40 -10.03 18.69
C CYS A 62 1.67 -9.14 17.46
N ARG A 63 2.93 -8.86 17.13
CA ARG A 63 3.33 -8.09 15.93
C ARG A 63 3.60 -8.98 14.72
N ARG A 64 3.82 -10.29 14.91
CA ARG A 64 4.03 -11.23 13.79
C ARG A 64 2.77 -11.40 12.93
N ILE A 65 1.59 -11.08 13.47
CA ILE A 65 0.32 -11.07 12.74
C ILE A 65 0.31 -10.09 11.56
N LEU A 66 1.27 -9.16 11.48
CA LEU A 66 1.40 -8.24 10.37
C LEU A 66 1.98 -8.89 9.11
N TRP A 67 2.55 -10.10 9.20
CA TRP A 67 3.15 -10.82 8.08
C TRP A 67 2.28 -10.83 6.81
N PRO A 68 0.99 -11.22 6.87
CA PRO A 68 0.16 -11.29 5.66
C PRO A 68 -0.17 -9.92 5.06
N MET A 69 0.17 -8.83 5.74
CA MET A 69 -0.13 -7.48 5.28
C MET A 69 1.04 -6.84 4.54
N PHE A 70 2.25 -7.41 4.57
CA PHE A 70 3.37 -6.87 3.81
C PHE A 70 3.23 -7.22 2.32
N ASP A 71 3.55 -6.27 1.45
CA ASP A 71 3.41 -6.44 0.00
C ASP A 71 4.55 -5.71 -0.72
N ALA A 72 5.48 -6.49 -1.29
CA ALA A 72 6.63 -5.99 -2.05
C ALA A 72 6.25 -5.27 -3.35
N ARG A 73 4.98 -5.36 -3.78
CA ARG A 73 4.48 -4.66 -4.97
C ARG A 73 4.07 -3.22 -4.67
N SER A 74 3.91 -2.82 -3.41
CA SER A 74 3.54 -1.44 -3.09
C SER A 74 4.72 -0.51 -3.37
N GLU A 75 4.58 0.40 -4.33
CA GLU A 75 5.71 1.18 -4.84
C GLU A 75 5.98 2.43 -3.98
N SER A 76 5.02 2.80 -3.15
CA SER A 76 5.13 3.90 -2.21
C SER A 76 4.49 3.58 -0.87
N GLY A 77 5.00 4.22 0.19
CA GLY A 77 4.41 4.09 1.52
C GLY A 77 2.98 4.65 1.61
N ILE A 78 2.61 5.62 0.78
CA ILE A 78 1.24 6.16 0.78
C ILE A 78 0.23 5.17 0.18
N GLU A 79 0.61 4.38 -0.83
CA GLU A 79 -0.18 3.24 -1.31
C GLU A 79 -0.42 2.22 -0.19
N SER A 80 0.63 1.87 0.56
CA SER A 80 0.52 0.96 1.71
C SER A 80 -0.43 1.49 2.77
N LEU A 81 -0.40 2.79 3.09
CA LEU A 81 -1.30 3.39 4.07
C LEU A 81 -2.77 3.28 3.63
N VAL A 82 -3.06 3.58 2.36
CA VAL A 82 -4.40 3.46 1.78
C VAL A 82 -4.86 2.00 1.79
N ARG A 83 -4.01 1.08 1.32
CA ARG A 83 -4.29 -0.36 1.32
C ARG A 83 -4.60 -0.88 2.72
N VAL A 84 -3.81 -0.49 3.70
CA VAL A 84 -4.01 -0.87 5.10
C VAL A 84 -5.36 -0.36 5.64
N ALA A 85 -5.73 0.89 5.33
CA ALA A 85 -7.03 1.44 5.75
C ALA A 85 -8.21 0.68 5.12
N LEU A 86 -8.09 0.28 3.86
CA LEU A 86 -9.12 -0.49 3.15
C LEU A 86 -9.24 -1.93 3.69
N VAL A 87 -8.11 -2.60 3.95
CA VAL A 87 -8.08 -3.94 4.56
C VAL A 87 -8.70 -3.92 5.96
N ASP A 88 -8.38 -2.91 6.78
CA ASP A 88 -9.00 -2.72 8.09
C ASP A 88 -10.51 -2.50 8.00
N ALA A 89 -10.98 -1.91 6.92
CA ALA A 89 -12.39 -1.72 6.64
C ALA A 89 -13.09 -2.99 6.13
N GLY A 90 -12.38 -4.12 6.06
CA GLY A 90 -12.88 -5.43 5.61
C GLY A 90 -12.91 -5.61 4.10
N LEU A 91 -12.17 -4.79 3.35
CA LEU A 91 -12.13 -4.84 1.88
C LEU A 91 -10.92 -5.63 1.40
N SER A 92 -11.09 -6.41 0.32
CA SER A 92 -9.97 -7.11 -0.31
C SER A 92 -9.24 -6.19 -1.28
N CYS A 93 -7.92 -6.13 -1.21
CA CYS A 93 -7.10 -5.24 -2.03
C CYS A 93 -5.99 -6.02 -2.73
N THR A 94 -5.77 -5.75 -4.02
CA THR A 94 -4.61 -6.25 -4.78
C THR A 94 -3.80 -5.07 -5.30
N SER A 95 -2.50 -5.06 -5.04
CA SER A 95 -1.60 -3.98 -5.45
C SER A 95 -1.07 -4.16 -6.88
N GLN A 96 -0.82 -3.05 -7.58
CA GLN A 96 -0.16 -2.95 -8.88
C GLN A 96 -0.74 -3.90 -9.95
N VAL A 97 -2.06 -3.86 -10.14
CA VAL A 97 -2.79 -4.77 -11.04
C VAL A 97 -2.76 -4.26 -12.48
N TRP A 98 -2.44 -5.13 -13.44
CA TRP A 98 -2.63 -4.83 -14.86
C TRP A 98 -4.05 -5.18 -15.32
N ILE A 99 -4.77 -4.20 -15.85
CA ILE A 99 -6.13 -4.37 -16.36
C ILE A 99 -6.14 -4.11 -17.87
N PRO A 100 -6.64 -5.06 -18.70
CA PRO A 100 -6.74 -4.86 -20.14
C PRO A 100 -7.50 -3.58 -20.50
N GLY A 101 -6.96 -2.77 -21.41
CA GLY A 101 -7.55 -1.49 -21.84
C GLY A 101 -7.35 -0.33 -20.88
N VAL A 102 -7.16 -0.57 -19.58
CA VAL A 102 -6.92 0.46 -18.55
C VAL A 102 -5.42 0.63 -18.25
N GLY A 103 -4.65 -0.46 -18.29
CA GLY A 103 -3.23 -0.49 -17.91
C GLY A 103 -3.01 -0.84 -16.44
N ARG A 104 -1.82 -0.52 -15.90
CA ARG A 104 -1.45 -0.78 -14.49
C ARG A 104 -2.10 0.24 -13.55
N VAL A 105 -2.73 -0.24 -12.49
CA VAL A 105 -3.39 0.57 -11.44
C VAL A 105 -2.79 0.26 -10.07
N ASP A 106 -2.78 1.24 -9.16
CA ASP A 106 -2.13 1.07 -7.86
C ASP A 106 -2.80 0.02 -6.97
N LEU A 107 -4.12 0.09 -6.82
CA LEU A 107 -4.90 -0.87 -6.04
C LEU A 107 -6.19 -1.24 -6.77
N LEU A 108 -6.53 -2.53 -6.78
CA LEU A 108 -7.84 -3.03 -7.16
C LEU A 108 -8.56 -3.60 -5.94
N VAL A 109 -9.69 -3.00 -5.59
CA VAL A 109 -10.51 -3.33 -4.42
C VAL A 109 -11.71 -4.17 -4.83
N ASP A 110 -11.86 -5.34 -4.21
CA ASP A 110 -12.92 -6.33 -4.45
C ASP A 110 -13.14 -6.65 -5.94
N GLY A 111 -12.09 -6.51 -6.77
CA GLY A 111 -12.15 -6.70 -8.22
C GLY A 111 -13.02 -5.68 -8.98
N ARG A 112 -13.42 -4.57 -8.34
CA ARG A 112 -14.46 -3.67 -8.87
C ARG A 112 -14.13 -2.18 -8.79
N VAL A 113 -13.29 -1.76 -7.85
CA VAL A 113 -12.93 -0.35 -7.67
C VAL A 113 -11.42 -0.21 -7.76
N ILE A 114 -10.98 0.58 -8.73
CA ILE A 114 -9.61 1.06 -8.86
C ILE A 114 -9.40 2.19 -7.86
N VAL A 115 -8.31 2.13 -7.11
CA VAL A 115 -7.84 3.24 -6.26
C VAL A 115 -6.45 3.64 -6.74
N GLU A 116 -6.32 4.85 -7.25
CA GLU A 116 -5.03 5.43 -7.70
C GLU A 116 -4.54 6.42 -6.64
N VAL A 117 -3.28 6.30 -6.24
CA VAL A 117 -2.69 7.11 -5.17
C VAL A 117 -1.72 8.12 -5.78
N ASP A 118 -2.23 9.29 -6.11
CA ASP A 118 -1.50 10.35 -6.79
C ASP A 118 -0.47 11.03 -5.87
N GLY A 119 0.81 10.67 -6.05
CA GLY A 119 1.95 11.38 -5.48
C GLY A 119 2.45 12.56 -6.32
N ARG A 120 1.97 12.75 -7.56
CA ARG A 120 2.49 13.74 -8.51
C ARG A 120 1.38 14.65 -9.04
N ARG A 121 1.53 15.95 -8.81
CA ARG A 121 0.67 16.99 -9.42
C ARG A 121 0.83 16.95 -10.95
N TRP A 122 -0.30 16.80 -11.62
CA TRP A 122 -0.57 16.87 -13.06
C TRP A 122 0.41 17.76 -13.85
N HIS A 123 1.29 17.14 -14.65
CA HIS A 123 1.99 17.83 -15.73
C HIS A 123 1.17 17.76 -17.03
N GLN A 124 1.13 18.85 -17.80
CA GLN A 124 0.37 18.94 -19.05
C GLN A 124 0.87 17.86 -20.04
N GLY A 125 0.00 16.93 -20.41
CA GLY A 125 0.29 15.77 -21.28
C GLY A 125 -0.05 14.42 -20.64
N GLU A 126 0.14 14.28 -19.32
CA GLU A 126 -0.31 13.09 -18.57
C GLU A 126 -1.84 13.04 -18.48
N GLN A 127 -2.49 14.21 -18.43
CA GLN A 127 -3.94 14.39 -18.34
C GLN A 127 -4.72 13.73 -19.49
N SER A 128 -4.26 13.83 -20.74
CA SER A 128 -4.96 13.24 -21.89
C SER A 128 -4.89 11.72 -21.91
N ARG A 129 -3.78 11.14 -21.45
CA ARG A 129 -3.66 9.68 -21.26
C ARG A 129 -4.60 9.22 -20.15
N ASP A 130 -4.72 10.02 -19.10
CA ASP A 130 -5.55 9.68 -17.96
C ASP A 130 -7.05 9.66 -18.30
N TYR A 131 -7.54 10.57 -19.17
CA TYR A 131 -8.92 10.53 -19.65
C TYR A 131 -9.26 9.23 -20.41
N GLY A 132 -8.34 8.73 -21.23
CA GLY A 132 -8.53 7.48 -21.96
C GLY A 132 -8.64 6.27 -21.01
N ARG A 133 -7.84 6.27 -19.94
CA ARG A 133 -7.83 5.21 -18.92
C ARG A 133 -9.10 5.24 -18.08
N ASP A 134 -9.57 6.43 -17.70
CA ASP A 134 -10.83 6.60 -16.98
C ASP A 134 -12.02 6.11 -17.79
N LEU A 135 -12.06 6.42 -19.09
CA LEU A 135 -13.09 5.93 -20.00
C LEU A 135 -13.05 4.40 -20.13
N ALA A 136 -11.86 3.81 -20.25
CA ALA A 136 -11.68 2.36 -20.32
C ALA A 136 -12.10 1.65 -19.02
N ALA A 137 -11.79 2.25 -17.86
CA ALA A 137 -12.18 1.74 -16.55
C ALA A 137 -13.70 1.74 -16.41
N LEU A 138 -14.35 2.87 -16.75
CA LEU A 138 -15.80 2.99 -16.73
C LEU A 138 -16.46 2.01 -17.71
N ALA A 139 -15.92 1.85 -18.92
CA ALA A 139 -16.41 0.90 -19.90
C ALA A 139 -16.30 -0.56 -19.43
N SER A 140 -15.30 -0.86 -18.60
CA SER A 140 -15.11 -2.17 -17.95
C SER A 140 -16.00 -2.38 -16.71
N GLY A 141 -16.85 -1.40 -16.39
CA GLY A 141 -17.71 -1.40 -15.21
C GLY A 141 -16.96 -1.22 -13.89
N LEU A 142 -15.75 -0.65 -13.93
CA LEU A 142 -14.91 -0.39 -12.76
C LEU A 142 -15.14 1.03 -12.25
N GLY A 143 -15.26 1.17 -10.92
CA GLY A 143 -15.20 2.48 -10.27
C GLY A 143 -13.76 2.96 -10.16
N VAL A 144 -13.54 4.28 -10.18
CA VAL A 144 -12.22 4.88 -9.94
C VAL A 144 -12.32 5.86 -8.76
N VAL A 145 -11.40 5.73 -7.81
CA VAL A 145 -11.23 6.64 -6.67
C VAL A 145 -9.78 7.14 -6.68
N ARG A 146 -9.59 8.44 -6.92
CA ARG A 146 -8.26 9.07 -6.83
C ARG A 146 -8.00 9.58 -5.41
N VAL A 147 -6.83 9.26 -4.89
CA VAL A 147 -6.42 9.57 -3.53
C VAL A 147 -5.15 10.40 -3.61
N ASP A 148 -5.17 11.60 -3.04
CA ASP A 148 -3.97 12.42 -2.92
C ASP A 148 -3.25 12.15 -1.60
N TYR A 149 -2.07 12.73 -1.45
CA TYR A 149 -1.28 12.65 -0.22
C TYR A 149 -2.05 13.02 1.06
N THR A 150 -2.86 14.10 1.00
CA THR A 150 -3.63 14.58 2.15
C THR A 150 -4.71 13.57 2.53
N HIS A 151 -5.39 13.02 1.52
CA HIS A 151 -6.39 11.98 1.70
C HIS A 151 -5.79 10.72 2.34
N ALA A 152 -4.65 10.25 1.80
CA ALA A 152 -3.98 9.04 2.27
C ALA A 152 -3.52 9.14 3.75
N ILE A 153 -3.00 10.29 4.17
CA ILE A 153 -2.43 10.45 5.50
C ILE A 153 -3.45 10.89 6.54
N THR A 154 -4.33 11.83 6.19
CA THR A 154 -5.18 12.52 7.18
C THR A 154 -6.66 12.20 7.05
N ARG A 155 -7.11 11.64 5.92
CA ARG A 155 -8.53 11.41 5.62
C ARG A 155 -8.79 10.01 5.07
N ALA A 156 -8.15 8.99 5.65
CA ALA A 156 -8.33 7.60 5.22
C ALA A 156 -9.80 7.13 5.35
N ASP A 157 -10.56 7.69 6.29
CA ASP A 157 -12.00 7.49 6.46
C ASP A 157 -12.81 7.93 5.22
N LEU A 158 -12.44 9.08 4.62
CA LEU A 158 -13.05 9.58 3.40
C LEU A 158 -12.77 8.62 2.23
N VAL A 159 -11.54 8.13 2.11
CA VAL A 159 -11.14 7.17 1.07
C VAL A 159 -11.94 5.88 1.19
N VAL A 160 -12.01 5.31 2.39
CA VAL A 160 -12.80 4.10 2.68
C VAL A 160 -14.28 4.33 2.36
N GLY A 161 -14.84 5.48 2.74
CA GLY A 161 -16.22 5.85 2.44
C GLY A 161 -16.50 5.95 0.93
N ALA A 162 -15.60 6.60 0.19
CA ALA A 162 -15.70 6.73 -1.27
C ALA A 162 -15.64 5.36 -1.97
N VAL A 163 -14.71 4.49 -1.57
CA VAL A 163 -14.59 3.14 -2.11
C VAL A 163 -15.84 2.31 -1.83
N ARG A 164 -16.35 2.33 -0.59
CA ARG A 164 -17.61 1.64 -0.25
C ARG A 164 -18.78 2.15 -1.07
N GLN A 165 -18.88 3.46 -1.29
CA GLN A 165 -19.94 4.03 -2.13
C GLN A 165 -19.80 3.61 -3.60
N ALA A 166 -18.56 3.57 -4.13
CA ALA A 166 -18.30 3.09 -5.48
C ALA A 166 -18.68 1.62 -5.65
N LEU A 167 -18.38 0.76 -4.66
CA LEU A 167 -18.73 -0.66 -4.66
C LEU A 167 -20.25 -0.93 -4.70
N ARG A 168 -21.07 0.00 -4.19
CA ARG A 168 -22.55 -0.11 -4.22
C ARG A 168 -23.14 0.11 -5.61
N ARG A 169 -22.41 0.73 -6.54
CA ARG A 169 -22.91 0.93 -7.90
C ARG A 169 -23.01 -0.42 -8.61
N PRO A 170 -24.08 -0.72 -9.36
CA PRO A 170 -24.14 -1.90 -10.20
C PRO A 170 -22.97 -1.91 -11.17
N ARG A 171 -22.42 -3.08 -11.50
CA ARG A 171 -21.43 -3.19 -12.57
C ARG A 171 -22.15 -2.85 -13.87
N ALA A 172 -21.77 -1.75 -14.52
CA ALA A 172 -22.28 -1.42 -15.84
C ALA A 172 -21.75 -2.49 -16.79
N LEU A 173 -22.64 -3.38 -17.24
CA LEU A 173 -22.36 -4.25 -18.38
C LEU A 173 -22.66 -3.40 -19.61
N ILE A 174 -21.62 -2.86 -20.24
CA ILE A 174 -21.77 -2.34 -21.59
C ILE A 174 -21.73 -3.59 -22.48
N GLU A 175 -22.91 -4.07 -22.86
CA GLU A 175 -23.04 -5.07 -23.92
C GLU A 175 -22.47 -4.46 -25.20
N ALA A 176 -21.50 -5.14 -25.81
CA ALA A 176 -20.83 -4.74 -27.04
C ALA A 176 -21.66 -5.13 -28.27
#